data_AF-A0A8K0CXG8-F1
#
_entry.id   AF-A0A8K0CXG8-F1
#
_cell.length_a   1.000
_cell.length_b   1.000
_cell.length_c   1.000
_cell.angle_alpha   90.00
_cell.angle_beta   90.00
_cell.angle_gamma   90.00
#
_symmetry.space_group_name_H-M   'P 1'
#
loop_
_entity.id
_entity.type
_entity.pdbx_description
1 polymer ?
#
loop_
_entity_poly.entity_id
_entity_poly.type
_entity_poly.pdbx_seq_one_letter_code
_entity_poly.pdbx_strand_id
1 'polypeptide(L)'
;MKLIIYSVLLFSIFQFIRCQLTEKQLQASTKMVRNVCQPKNKVTDAQIDAMHKGEFPEDRSLMCYMECCLRTARLMKDGKADLDIMLKQIQTLPESRREPTIESAMNCKDSITGTEKCEIAYQIYKCLYEDNPDNFFLP
;
A
#
# COMPACT_ATOMS: atom_id res chain seq x y z
N MET A 1 41.12 4.87 20.52
CA MET A 1 40.99 5.63 19.24
C MET A 1 40.42 4.79 18.10
N LYS A 2 40.97 3.61 17.76
CA LYS A 2 40.44 2.72 16.71
C LYS A 2 38.97 2.31 16.91
N LEU A 3 38.57 1.96 18.14
CA LEU A 3 37.17 1.63 18.49
C LEU A 3 36.18 2.78 18.27
N ILE A 4 36.61 4.02 18.57
CA ILE A 4 35.80 5.23 18.37
C ILE A 4 35.65 5.52 16.87
N ILE A 5 36.70 5.27 16.08
CA ILE A 5 36.64 5.39 14.62
C ILE A 5 35.67 4.36 14.03
N TYR A 6 35.69 3.11 14.49
CA TYR A 6 34.73 2.09 14.04
C TYR A 6 33.29 2.41 14.44
N SER A 7 33.06 2.93 15.65
CA SER A 7 31.71 3.32 16.07
C SER A 7 31.18 4.53 15.31
N VAL A 8 32.04 5.51 15.01
CA VAL A 8 31.68 6.68 14.19
C VAL A 8 31.43 6.26 12.74
N LEU A 9 32.23 5.35 12.17
CA LEU A 9 31.99 4.81 10.83
C LEU A 9 30.67 4.03 10.76
N LEU A 10 30.39 3.15 11.72
CA LEU A 10 29.11 2.43 11.81
C LEU A 10 27.90 3.37 11.94
N PHE A 11 28.00 4.40 12.79
CA PHE A 11 26.96 5.40 12.96
C PHE A 11 26.76 6.22 11.67
N SER A 12 27.85 6.58 10.98
CA SER A 12 27.81 7.31 9.71
C SER A 12 27.17 6.47 8.59
N ILE A 13 27.47 5.16 8.53
CA ILE A 13 26.84 4.22 7.58
C ILE A 13 25.33 4.07 7.88
N PHE A 14 24.96 4.09 9.16
CA PHE A 14 23.55 4.04 9.59
C PHE A 14 22.75 5.28 9.15
N GLN A 15 23.39 6.47 9.12
CA GLN A 15 22.79 7.72 8.65
C GLN A 15 22.56 7.74 7.11
N PHE A 16 23.17 6.83 6.36
CA PHE A 16 23.01 6.73 4.90
C PHE A 16 21.99 5.68 4.45
N ILE A 17 21.29 5.00 5.38
CA ILE A 17 20.21 4.09 5.03
C ILE A 17 19.00 4.93 4.62
N ARG A 18 18.92 5.29 3.33
CA ARG A 18 17.67 5.79 2.75
C ARG A 18 16.67 4.64 2.79
N CYS A 19 15.65 4.74 3.64
CA CYS A 19 14.54 3.78 3.74
C CYS A 19 13.53 3.97 2.60
N GLN A 20 14.02 4.18 1.38
CA GLN A 20 13.21 4.37 0.18
C GLN A 20 13.32 3.11 -0.68
N LEU A 21 12.16 2.66 -1.16
CA LEU A 21 12.06 1.58 -2.12
C LEU A 21 12.46 2.10 -3.51
N THR A 22 13.18 1.27 -4.25
CA THR A 22 13.26 1.40 -5.70
C THR A 22 11.95 0.91 -6.34
N GLU A 23 11.66 1.32 -7.57
CA GLU A 23 10.48 0.82 -8.33
C GLU A 23 10.45 -0.71 -8.40
N LYS A 24 11.62 -1.36 -8.58
CA LYS A 24 11.72 -2.83 -8.59
C LYS A 24 11.36 -3.44 -7.23
N GLN A 25 11.78 -2.81 -6.13
CA GLN A 25 11.44 -3.29 -4.78
C GLN A 25 9.96 -3.05 -4.47
N LEU A 26 9.38 -1.94 -4.93
CA LEU A 26 7.94 -1.69 -4.83
C LEU A 26 7.15 -2.78 -5.57
N GLN A 27 7.47 -3.06 -6.84
CA GLN A 27 6.84 -4.13 -7.62
C GLN A 27 7.01 -5.52 -6.99
N ALA A 28 8.19 -5.82 -6.44
CA ALA A 28 8.42 -7.07 -5.73
C ALA A 28 7.58 -7.18 -4.45
N SER A 29 7.41 -6.07 -3.72
CA SER A 29 6.56 -5.97 -2.54
C SER A 29 5.09 -6.17 -2.88
N THR A 30 4.58 -5.49 -3.91
CA THR A 30 3.18 -5.63 -4.33
C THR A 30 2.88 -7.07 -4.76
N LYS A 31 3.77 -7.68 -5.55
CA LYS A 31 3.69 -9.09 -5.92
C LYS A 31 3.69 -10.03 -4.72
N MET A 32 4.54 -9.77 -3.71
CA MET A 32 4.56 -10.55 -2.48
C MET A 32 3.22 -10.48 -1.76
N VAL A 33 2.65 -9.28 -1.61
CA VAL A 33 1.35 -9.08 -0.96
C VAL A 33 0.24 -9.81 -1.71
N ARG A 34 0.18 -9.68 -3.05
CA ARG A 34 -0.77 -10.42 -3.91
C ARG A 34 -0.67 -11.93 -3.67
N ASN A 35 0.55 -12.50 -3.71
CA ASN A 35 0.78 -13.92 -3.50
C ASN A 35 0.32 -14.43 -2.12
N VAL A 36 0.32 -13.56 -1.10
CA VAL A 36 -0.16 -13.90 0.23
C VAL A 36 -1.69 -13.84 0.31
N CYS A 37 -2.30 -12.83 -0.31
CA CYS A 37 -3.71 -12.50 -0.11
C CYS A 37 -4.66 -13.16 -1.10
N GLN A 38 -4.22 -13.34 -2.34
CA GLN A 38 -5.02 -13.95 -3.40
C GLN A 38 -5.49 -15.37 -3.04
N PRO A 39 -4.61 -16.33 -2.66
CA PRO A 39 -5.06 -17.68 -2.31
C PRO A 39 -5.92 -17.73 -1.05
N LYS A 40 -5.71 -16.82 -0.09
CA LYS A 40 -6.49 -16.76 1.17
C LYS A 40 -7.95 -16.38 0.92
N ASN A 41 -8.18 -15.50 -0.05
CA ASN A 41 -9.51 -15.01 -0.38
C ASN A 41 -10.13 -15.73 -1.58
N LYS A 42 -9.39 -16.64 -2.22
CA LYS A 42 -9.83 -17.41 -3.40
C LYS A 42 -10.22 -16.53 -4.59
N VAL A 43 -9.53 -15.39 -4.74
CA VAL A 43 -9.74 -14.45 -5.84
C VAL A 43 -8.96 -14.92 -7.07
N THR A 44 -9.57 -14.82 -8.24
CA THR A 44 -8.94 -15.18 -9.52
C THR A 44 -8.09 -14.03 -10.07
N ASP A 45 -7.12 -14.36 -10.93
CA ASP A 45 -6.34 -13.33 -11.63
C ASP A 45 -7.24 -12.39 -12.44
N ALA A 46 -8.29 -12.93 -13.08
CA ALA A 46 -9.24 -12.15 -13.85
C ALA A 46 -9.95 -11.07 -13.02
N GLN A 47 -10.32 -11.36 -11.77
CA GLN A 47 -10.94 -10.38 -10.87
C GLN A 47 -9.96 -9.25 -10.49
N ILE A 48 -8.70 -9.59 -10.20
CA ILE A 48 -7.66 -8.60 -9.86
C ILE A 48 -7.31 -7.76 -11.10
N ASP A 49 -7.22 -8.38 -12.27
CA ASP A 49 -6.91 -7.68 -13.51
C ASP A 49 -8.06 -6.76 -13.96
N ALA A 50 -9.32 -7.14 -13.70
CA ALA A 50 -10.50 -6.30 -13.92
C ALA A 50 -10.48 -5.07 -13.00
N MET A 51 -10.15 -5.24 -11.71
CA MET A 51 -9.95 -4.14 -10.76
C MET A 51 -8.92 -3.12 -11.27
N HIS A 52 -7.79 -3.57 -11.80
CA HIS A 52 -6.76 -2.70 -12.40
C HIS A 52 -7.21 -2.01 -13.71
N LYS A 53 -8.34 -2.42 -14.29
CA LYS A 53 -8.99 -1.78 -15.45
C LYS A 53 -10.19 -0.90 -15.04
N GLY A 54 -10.41 -0.70 -13.74
CA GLY A 54 -11.50 0.12 -13.22
C GLY A 54 -12.81 -0.62 -13.01
N GLU A 55 -12.81 -1.95 -13.14
CA GLU A 55 -13.97 -2.77 -12.83
C GLU A 55 -13.92 -3.20 -11.37
N PHE A 56 -14.74 -2.53 -10.54
CA PHE A 56 -14.88 -2.83 -9.12
C PHE A 56 -16.23 -3.50 -8.86
N PRO A 57 -16.37 -4.83 -9.09
CA PRO A 57 -17.58 -5.54 -8.73
C PRO A 57 -17.70 -5.61 -7.20
N GLU A 58 -18.94 -5.55 -6.70
CA GLU A 58 -19.23 -5.74 -5.28
C GLU A 58 -19.16 -7.22 -4.87
N ASP A 59 -18.03 -7.87 -5.14
CA ASP A 59 -17.77 -9.25 -4.78
C ASP A 59 -17.06 -9.33 -3.41
N ARG A 60 -17.67 -10.06 -2.48
CA ARG A 60 -17.19 -10.18 -1.10
C ARG A 60 -15.74 -10.70 -1.03
N SER A 61 -15.36 -11.62 -1.91
CA SER A 61 -14.02 -12.21 -1.88
C SER A 61 -12.96 -11.20 -2.35
N LEU A 62 -13.29 -10.40 -3.36
CA LEU A 62 -12.42 -9.33 -3.86
C LEU A 62 -12.28 -8.19 -2.83
N MET A 63 -13.37 -7.79 -2.17
CA MET A 63 -13.31 -6.80 -1.08
C MET A 63 -12.39 -7.27 0.05
N CYS A 64 -12.51 -8.53 0.48
CA CYS A 64 -11.67 -9.06 1.55
C CYS A 64 -10.23 -9.37 1.11
N TYR A 65 -10.00 -9.55 -0.20
CA TYR A 65 -8.65 -9.51 -0.77
C TYR A 65 -8.00 -8.13 -0.59
N MET A 66 -8.71 -7.04 -0.89
CA MET A 66 -8.22 -5.67 -0.69
C MET A 66 -7.90 -5.40 0.79
N GLU A 67 -8.76 -5.83 1.73
CA GLU A 67 -8.48 -5.73 3.17
C GLU A 67 -7.20 -6.47 3.54
N CYS A 68 -7.05 -7.70 3.04
CA CYS A 68 -5.87 -8.49 3.29
C CYS A 68 -4.61 -7.76 2.80
N CYS A 69 -4.67 -7.16 1.61
CA CYS A 69 -3.56 -6.43 1.03
C CYS A 69 -3.20 -5.19 1.88
N LEU A 70 -4.18 -4.37 2.26
CA LEU A 70 -3.94 -3.19 3.11
C LEU A 70 -3.40 -3.56 4.49
N ARG A 71 -3.96 -4.58 5.12
CA ARG A 71 -3.49 -5.06 6.42
C ARG A 71 -2.08 -5.64 6.33
N THR A 72 -1.76 -6.37 5.26
CA THR A 72 -0.41 -6.93 5.03
C THR A 72 0.60 -5.82 4.78
N ALA A 73 0.20 -4.77 4.05
CA ALA A 73 0.98 -3.56 3.85
C ALA A 73 1.02 -2.63 5.08
N ARG A 74 0.37 -3.01 6.19
CA ARG A 74 0.26 -2.24 7.44
C ARG A 74 -0.43 -0.88 7.29
N LEU A 75 -1.29 -0.74 6.28
CA LEU A 75 -2.11 0.44 6.02
C LEU A 75 -3.46 0.38 6.76
N MET A 76 -3.87 -0.83 7.17
CA MET A 76 -5.03 -1.04 8.04
C MET A 76 -4.66 -1.86 9.26
N LYS A 77 -5.23 -1.49 10.41
CA LYS A 77 -5.15 -2.22 11.67
C LYS A 77 -6.52 -2.21 12.36
N ASP A 78 -6.93 -3.34 12.92
CA ASP A 78 -8.22 -3.49 13.63
C ASP A 78 -9.43 -3.03 12.80
N GLY A 79 -9.37 -3.24 11.47
CA GLY A 79 -10.44 -2.86 10.53
C GLY A 79 -10.50 -1.37 10.20
N LYS A 80 -9.54 -0.56 10.64
CA LYS A 80 -9.49 0.88 10.38
C LYS A 80 -8.24 1.23 9.56
N ALA A 81 -8.41 2.12 8.59
CA ALA A 81 -7.30 2.81 7.95
C ALA A 81 -6.89 4.01 8.80
N ASP A 82 -5.59 4.25 8.90
CA ASP A 82 -5.02 5.37 9.64
C ASP A 82 -4.20 6.22 8.66
N LEU A 83 -4.70 7.43 8.40
CA LEU A 83 -4.10 8.34 7.42
C LEU A 83 -2.65 8.70 7.79
N ASP A 84 -2.33 8.85 9.07
CA ASP A 84 -0.96 9.17 9.50
C ASP A 84 -0.01 7.99 9.24
N ILE A 85 -0.50 6.76 9.43
CA ILE A 85 0.27 5.55 9.08
C ILE A 85 0.44 5.44 7.56
N MET A 86 -0.62 5.69 6.79
CA MET A 86 -0.56 5.70 5.32
C MET A 86 0.47 6.73 4.83
N LEU A 87 0.41 7.97 5.31
CA LEU A 87 1.36 9.02 4.95
C LEU A 87 2.80 8.67 5.31
N LYS A 88 3.05 8.02 6.46
CA LYS A 88 4.38 7.51 6.81
C LYS A 88 4.84 6.41 5.87
N GLN A 89 3.96 5.49 5.49
CA GLN A 89 4.30 4.43 4.54
C GLN A 89 4.60 5.00 3.15
N ILE A 90 3.88 6.05 2.72
CA ILE A 90 4.12 6.73 1.44
C ILE A 90 5.54 7.32 1.37
N GLN A 91 6.12 7.76 2.49
CA GLN A 91 7.51 8.25 2.51
C GLN A 91 8.56 7.18 2.15
N THR A 92 8.19 5.90 2.22
CA THR A 92 9.06 4.78 1.81
C THR A 92 8.99 4.49 0.31
N LEU A 93 8.03 5.07 -0.42
CA LEU A 93 7.88 4.84 -1.86
C LEU A 93 9.03 5.49 -2.65
N PRO A 94 9.24 5.05 -3.91
CA PRO A 94 10.09 5.78 -4.85
C PRO A 94 9.66 7.25 -4.93
N GLU A 95 10.62 8.16 -5.08
CA GLU A 95 10.37 9.60 -5.04
C GLU A 95 9.27 10.06 -6.03
N SER A 96 9.29 9.51 -7.24
CA SER A 96 8.31 9.74 -8.31
C SER A 96 6.87 9.37 -7.95
N ARG A 97 6.66 8.50 -6.96
CA ARG A 97 5.33 8.02 -6.56
C ARG A 97 4.77 8.78 -5.36
N ARG A 98 5.59 9.48 -4.59
CA ARG A 98 5.19 10.02 -3.28
C ARG A 98 4.08 11.05 -3.40
N GLU A 99 4.33 12.14 -4.12
CA GLU A 99 3.41 13.28 -4.21
C GLU A 99 2.05 12.87 -4.83
N PRO A 100 1.99 12.13 -5.96
CA PRO A 100 0.72 11.63 -6.47
C PRO A 100 -0.04 10.75 -5.47
N THR A 101 0.68 9.90 -4.72
CA THR A 101 0.04 9.02 -3.73
C THR A 101 -0.47 9.81 -2.52
N ILE A 102 0.23 10.87 -2.10
CA ILE A 102 -0.22 11.76 -1.02
C ILE A 102 -1.50 12.48 -1.46
N GLU A 103 -1.54 13.03 -2.67
CA GLU A 103 -2.70 13.72 -3.21
C GLU A 103 -3.93 12.80 -3.22
N SER A 104 -3.81 11.60 -3.81
CA SER A 104 -4.91 10.63 -3.83
C SER A 104 -5.34 10.20 -2.43
N ALA A 105 -4.40 9.97 -1.50
CA ALA A 105 -4.75 9.63 -0.12
C ALA A 105 -5.54 10.75 0.58
N MET A 106 -5.20 12.02 0.30
CA MET A 106 -5.90 13.17 0.86
C MET A 106 -7.28 13.37 0.25
N ASN A 107 -7.44 13.15 -1.06
CA ASN A 107 -8.72 13.24 -1.75
C ASN A 107 -9.70 12.13 -1.32
N CYS A 108 -9.17 10.94 -1.01
CA CYS A 108 -9.98 9.78 -0.63
C CYS A 108 -10.29 9.68 0.86
N LYS A 109 -9.70 10.50 1.74
CA LYS A 109 -9.86 10.34 3.19
C LYS A 109 -11.33 10.43 3.65
N ASP A 110 -12.13 11.26 2.97
CA ASP A 110 -13.52 11.55 3.34
C ASP A 110 -14.53 10.63 2.62
N SER A 111 -14.09 9.85 1.62
CA SER A 111 -14.95 8.89 0.90
C SER A 111 -15.08 7.54 1.61
N ILE A 112 -14.32 7.33 2.70
CA ILE A 112 -14.23 6.07 3.43
C ILE A 112 -15.23 6.11 4.60
N THR A 113 -16.22 5.23 4.56
CA THR A 113 -17.32 5.18 5.51
C THR A 113 -17.66 3.74 5.90
N GLY A 114 -18.44 3.58 6.98
CA GLY A 114 -18.88 2.27 7.46
C GLY A 114 -17.95 1.66 8.52
N THR A 115 -18.24 0.42 8.88
CA THR A 115 -17.54 -0.31 9.96
C THR A 115 -17.06 -1.69 9.53
N GLU A 116 -17.51 -2.18 8.36
CA GLU A 116 -17.09 -3.46 7.83
C GLU A 116 -15.76 -3.29 7.09
N LYS A 117 -14.76 -4.06 7.54
CA LYS A 117 -13.35 -3.87 7.13
C LYS A 117 -13.09 -4.15 5.65
N CYS A 118 -13.80 -5.09 5.01
CA CYS A 118 -13.61 -5.39 3.60
C CYS A 118 -14.28 -4.33 2.73
N GLU A 119 -15.46 -3.82 3.12
CA GLU A 119 -16.12 -2.69 2.47
C GLU A 119 -15.28 -1.42 2.56
N ILE A 120 -14.70 -1.12 3.73
CA ILE A 120 -13.77 -0.01 3.91
C ILE A 120 -12.57 -0.14 2.96
N ALA A 121 -11.95 -1.33 2.92
CA ALA A 121 -10.81 -1.57 2.04
C ALA A 121 -11.17 -1.41 0.55
N TYR A 122 -12.37 -1.85 0.17
CA TYR A 122 -12.91 -1.69 -1.17
C TYR A 122 -13.10 -0.22 -1.53
N GLN A 123 -13.69 0.59 -0.64
CA GLN A 123 -13.83 2.04 -0.85
C GLN A 123 -12.48 2.74 -1.01
N ILE A 124 -11.47 2.33 -0.23
CA ILE A 124 -10.10 2.83 -0.36
C ILE A 124 -9.54 2.52 -1.75
N TYR A 125 -9.59 1.26 -2.18
CA TYR A 125 -9.04 0.85 -3.49
C TYR A 125 -9.75 1.57 -4.64
N LYS A 126 -11.08 1.59 -4.60
CA LYS A 126 -11.90 2.22 -5.63
C LYS A 126 -11.61 3.70 -5.74
N CYS A 127 -11.60 4.44 -4.63
CA CYS A 127 -11.33 5.87 -4.65
C CYS A 127 -9.91 6.17 -5.16
N LEU A 128 -8.90 5.45 -4.68
CA LEU A 128 -7.51 5.68 -5.13
C LEU A 128 -7.33 5.40 -6.62
N TYR A 129 -8.03 4.40 -7.15
CA TYR A 129 -8.03 4.14 -8.59
C TYR A 129 -8.75 5.23 -9.38
N GLU A 130 -9.94 5.65 -8.93
CA GLU A 130 -10.75 6.67 -9.61
C GLU A 130 -10.07 8.05 -9.61
N ASP A 131 -9.36 8.39 -8.53
CA ASP A 131 -8.62 9.65 -8.40
C ASP A 131 -7.38 9.70 -9.31
N ASN A 132 -6.59 8.61 -9.36
CA ASN A 132 -5.35 8.60 -10.13
C ASN A 132 -5.00 7.19 -10.69
N PRO A 133 -5.68 6.75 -11.75
CA PRO A 133 -5.52 5.39 -12.28
C PRO A 133 -4.11 5.12 -12.81
N ASP A 134 -3.44 6.14 -13.38
CA ASP A 134 -2.07 6.02 -13.92
C ASP A 134 -1.01 5.76 -12.83
N ASN A 135 -1.31 6.15 -11.59
CA ASN A 135 -0.44 5.94 -10.43
C ASN A 135 -0.96 4.87 -9.48
N PHE A 136 -1.99 4.12 -9.85
CA PHE A 136 -2.51 3.04 -9.02
C PHE A 136 -1.57 1.81 -9.06
N PHE A 137 -0.98 1.44 -7.92
CA PHE A 137 0.00 0.35 -7.82
C PHE A 137 -0.32 -0.68 -6.73
N LEU A 138 -1.50 -0.61 -6.10
CA LEU A 138 -1.85 -1.56 -5.05
C LEU A 138 -1.99 -2.98 -5.62
N PRO A 139 -1.71 -4.03 -4.81
CA PRO A 139 -1.64 -5.42 -5.29
C PRO A 139 -2.92 -5.99 -5.90
#